data_AF-A0A7R9T0C3-F1
#
_entry.id   AF-A0A7R9T0C3-F1
#
_cell.length_a   1.000
_cell.length_b   1.000
_cell.length_c   1.000
_cell.angle_alpha   90.00
_cell.angle_beta   90.00
_cell.angle_gamma   90.00
#
_symmetry.space_group_name_H-M   'P 1'
#
loop_
_entity.id
_entity.type
_entity.pdbx_description
1 polymer ?
#
loop_
_entity_poly.entity_id
_entity_poly.type
_entity_poly.pdbx_seq_one_letter_code
_entity_poly.pdbx_strand_id
1 'polypeptide(L)'
;RRRTRGMSRASRVAPATVTYISYLPGDDDPLDERATEACQALVDALDSALRKTSEAFWAHVQRNGRGLGRSLDTYLQFKTRPFETRGRGAEPSTSVTEDELGRKVFLTMLRLVNDGARERSCLTLEERRQAVLKHNLIDVPKLIDLTVIYGSDNRDLVHEVLENAVKLLPTLEDDFARTGLMIEKNLKDMAARVTPAAEANELPPDGLSESLSYFHDVAISLVSLVTVYPEAAEWLRRDGNLTGALEKIRSMVLSSFQSMATCDSDSLDTVRGSLGAAISFLRSAEGGG
;
A
#
# COMPACT_ATOMS: atom_id res chain seq x y z
N ARG A 1 -35.44 -20.24 59.78
CA ARG A 1 -34.44 -19.28 59.27
C ARG A 1 -33.90 -19.80 57.93
N ARG A 2 -34.45 -19.37 56.79
CA ARG A 2 -33.92 -19.65 55.44
C ARG A 2 -33.33 -18.34 54.90
N ARG A 3 -32.02 -18.33 54.61
CA ARG A 3 -31.32 -17.20 53.97
C ARG A 3 -31.49 -17.31 52.46
N THR A 4 -32.05 -16.28 51.86
CA THR A 4 -32.09 -16.03 50.42
C THR A 4 -30.68 -15.63 49.94
N ARG A 5 -30.15 -16.36 48.97
CA ARG A 5 -28.85 -16.09 48.33
C ARG A 5 -29.13 -15.23 47.10
N GLY A 6 -28.81 -13.95 47.17
CA GLY A 6 -28.92 -13.01 46.07
C GLY A 6 -27.99 -13.42 44.92
N MET A 7 -28.55 -13.51 43.71
CA MET A 7 -27.80 -13.65 42.48
C MET A 7 -27.06 -12.33 42.21
N SER A 8 -25.74 -12.38 42.25
CA SER A 8 -24.89 -11.25 41.89
C SER A 8 -25.03 -11.00 40.38
N ARG A 9 -25.49 -9.81 40.01
CA ARG A 9 -25.47 -9.30 38.63
C ARG A 9 -24.02 -9.30 38.17
N ALA A 10 -23.69 -10.12 37.19
CA ALA A 10 -22.45 -9.99 36.45
C ALA A 10 -22.38 -8.57 35.86
N SER A 11 -21.42 -7.78 36.33
CA SER A 11 -21.08 -6.49 35.74
C SER A 11 -20.73 -6.71 34.27
N ARG A 12 -21.56 -6.18 33.36
CA ARG A 12 -21.16 -6.00 31.96
C ARG A 12 -20.04 -4.97 31.97
N VAL A 13 -18.80 -5.44 32.00
CA VAL A 13 -17.63 -4.66 31.61
C VAL A 13 -17.94 -4.18 30.20
N ALA A 14 -18.05 -2.86 30.00
CA ALA A 14 -18.17 -2.30 28.66
C ALA A 14 -16.98 -2.84 27.84
N PRO A 15 -17.19 -3.31 26.60
CA PRO A 15 -16.08 -3.78 25.80
C PRO A 15 -15.05 -2.64 25.73
N ALA A 16 -13.79 -2.95 26.07
CA ALA A 16 -12.70 -2.00 25.99
C ALA A 16 -12.76 -1.32 24.61
N THR A 17 -12.77 0.01 24.61
CA THR A 17 -12.76 0.80 23.37
C THR A 17 -11.54 0.42 22.55
N VAL A 18 -11.77 -0.31 21.46
CA VAL A 18 -10.71 -0.70 20.52
C VAL A 18 -10.13 0.58 19.94
N THR A 19 -8.84 0.81 20.18
CA THR A 19 -8.14 2.00 19.72
C THR A 19 -7.23 1.59 18.57
N TYR A 20 -7.49 2.15 17.39
CA TYR A 20 -6.62 2.01 16.23
C TYR A 20 -5.55 3.11 16.29
N ILE A 21 -4.29 2.69 16.30
CA ILE A 21 -3.12 3.58 16.38
C ILE A 21 -2.49 3.63 14.98
N SER A 22 -1.98 4.80 14.58
CA SER A 22 -1.21 4.91 13.34
C SER A 22 0.05 4.06 13.44
N TYR A 23 0.41 3.40 12.34
CA TYR A 23 1.74 2.81 12.24
C TYR A 23 2.75 3.93 12.02
N LEU A 24 3.82 3.89 12.80
CA LEU A 24 5.02 4.70 12.58
C LEU A 24 6.16 3.70 12.39
N PRO A 25 6.97 3.84 11.33
CA PRO A 25 8.18 3.05 11.23
C PRO A 25 9.02 3.36 12.47
N GLY A 26 9.57 2.32 13.11
CA GLY A 26 10.53 2.55 14.18
C GLY A 26 11.66 3.42 13.64
N ASP A 27 12.23 4.28 14.49
CA ASP A 27 13.56 4.83 14.20
C ASP A 27 14.51 3.63 13.94
N ASP A 28 15.66 3.82 13.26
CA ASP A 28 16.67 2.76 13.01
C ASP A 28 17.19 2.05 14.30
N ASP A 29 16.61 2.35 15.47
CA ASP A 29 16.75 1.65 16.73
C ASP A 29 15.76 0.45 16.81
N PRO A 30 16.26 -0.79 16.65
CA PRO A 30 15.43 -2.01 16.78
C PRO A 30 14.89 -2.24 18.21
N LEU A 31 15.21 -1.35 19.15
CA LEU A 31 14.75 -1.39 20.54
C LEU A 31 13.78 -0.25 20.89
N ASP A 32 13.16 0.42 19.91
CA ASP A 32 12.06 1.34 20.24
C ASP A 32 10.85 0.54 20.79
N GLU A 33 10.83 0.41 22.11
CA GLU A 33 9.75 -0.23 22.86
C GLU A 33 8.39 0.37 22.51
N ARG A 34 8.33 1.67 22.17
CA ARG A 34 7.07 2.34 21.81
C ARG A 34 6.56 1.92 20.45
N ALA A 35 7.46 1.78 19.46
CA ALA A 35 7.10 1.26 18.14
C ALA A 35 6.61 -0.19 18.25
N THR A 36 7.28 -1.00 19.07
CA THR A 36 6.89 -2.40 19.32
C THR A 36 5.54 -2.50 20.02
N GLU A 37 5.31 -1.70 21.08
CA GLU A 37 4.02 -1.62 21.78
C GLU A 37 2.89 -1.15 20.86
N ALA A 38 3.15 -0.15 20.01
CA ALA A 38 2.17 0.34 19.04
C ALA A 38 1.82 -0.73 17.99
N CYS A 39 2.82 -1.47 17.49
CA CYS A 39 2.60 -2.60 16.59
C CYS A 39 1.76 -3.69 17.25
N GLN A 40 2.08 -4.06 18.49
CA GLN A 40 1.32 -5.08 19.23
C GLN A 40 -0.13 -4.64 19.49
N ALA A 41 -0.34 -3.38 19.89
CA ALA A 41 -1.69 -2.84 20.08
C ALA A 41 -2.51 -2.86 18.78
N LEU A 42 -1.87 -2.57 17.64
CA LEU A 42 -2.51 -2.65 16.34
C LEU A 42 -2.82 -4.10 15.92
N VAL A 43 -1.90 -5.04 16.18
CA VAL A 43 -2.13 -6.48 16.01
C VAL A 43 -3.37 -6.93 16.80
N ASP A 44 -3.45 -6.59 18.08
CA ASP A 44 -4.55 -6.97 18.95
C ASP A 44 -5.89 -6.36 18.47
N ALA A 45 -5.87 -5.10 18.03
CA ALA A 45 -7.04 -4.41 17.49
C ALA A 45 -7.56 -5.06 16.19
N LEU A 46 -6.65 -5.39 15.26
CA LEU A 46 -6.99 -6.06 14.01
C LEU A 46 -7.45 -7.50 14.25
N ASP A 47 -6.77 -8.25 15.12
CA ASP A 47 -7.15 -9.62 15.48
C ASP A 47 -8.54 -9.67 16.13
N SER A 48 -8.83 -8.74 17.05
CA SER A 48 -10.16 -8.59 17.66
C SER A 48 -11.25 -8.30 16.63
N ALA A 49 -10.95 -7.52 15.59
CA ALA A 49 -11.88 -7.26 14.49
C ALA A 49 -12.05 -8.50 13.58
N LEU A 50 -10.96 -9.18 13.23
CA LEU A 50 -10.94 -10.34 12.36
C LEU A 50 -11.65 -11.57 12.96
N ARG A 51 -11.74 -11.68 14.28
CA ARG A 51 -12.50 -12.77 14.94
C ARG A 51 -14.02 -12.55 15.00
N LYS A 52 -14.51 -11.36 14.62
CA LYS A 52 -15.95 -11.06 14.67
C LYS A 52 -16.71 -11.83 13.58
N THR A 53 -18.01 -12.06 13.78
CA THR A 53 -18.92 -12.48 12.70
C THR A 53 -19.02 -11.37 11.64
N SER A 54 -19.49 -11.67 10.42
CA SER A 54 -19.66 -10.63 9.38
C SER A 54 -20.46 -9.42 9.85
N GLU A 55 -21.61 -9.62 10.50
CA GLU A 55 -22.42 -8.51 11.03
C GLU A 55 -21.65 -7.67 12.06
N ALA A 56 -21.00 -8.33 13.04
CA ALA A 56 -20.27 -7.64 14.08
C ALA A 56 -18.99 -6.94 13.56
N PHE A 57 -18.35 -7.49 12.52
CA PHE A 57 -17.23 -6.87 11.83
C PHE A 57 -17.65 -5.57 11.16
N TRP A 58 -18.72 -5.58 10.37
CA TRP A 58 -19.18 -4.37 9.69
C TRP A 58 -19.73 -3.31 10.66
N ALA A 59 -20.41 -3.74 11.72
CA ALA A 59 -20.81 -2.82 12.79
C ALA A 59 -19.59 -2.23 13.51
N HIS A 60 -18.48 -2.97 13.61
CA HIS A 60 -17.20 -2.47 14.12
C HIS A 60 -16.57 -1.46 13.15
N VAL A 61 -16.57 -1.74 11.84
CA VAL A 61 -16.10 -0.82 10.79
C VAL A 61 -16.90 0.49 10.81
N GLN A 62 -18.22 0.45 10.96
CA GLN A 62 -19.04 1.68 11.03
C GLN A 62 -18.69 2.56 12.24
N ARG A 63 -18.29 1.96 13.37
CA ARG A 63 -17.95 2.67 14.61
C ARG A 63 -16.50 3.17 14.62
N ASN A 64 -15.57 2.33 14.16
CA ASN A 64 -14.14 2.53 14.31
C ASN A 64 -13.41 2.78 12.98
N GLY A 65 -14.15 2.87 11.88
CA GLY A 65 -13.61 2.86 10.51
C GLY A 65 -12.63 3.99 10.22
N ARG A 66 -12.81 5.18 10.81
CA ARG A 66 -11.84 6.27 10.67
C ARG A 66 -10.46 5.91 11.23
N GLY A 67 -10.44 5.25 12.38
CA GLY A 67 -9.20 4.79 13.01
C GLY A 67 -8.59 3.65 12.20
N LEU A 68 -9.41 2.65 11.84
CA LEU A 68 -8.99 1.53 11.01
C LEU A 68 -8.38 1.98 9.69
N GLY A 69 -9.06 2.85 8.94
CA GLY A 69 -8.59 3.38 7.66
C GLY A 69 -7.24 4.08 7.79
N ARG A 70 -7.08 4.93 8.82
CA ARG A 70 -5.79 5.59 9.11
C ARG A 70 -4.67 4.60 9.45
N SER A 71 -4.95 3.57 10.25
CA SER A 71 -3.95 2.56 10.59
C SER A 71 -3.52 1.75 9.36
N LEU A 72 -4.46 1.38 8.49
CA LEU A 72 -4.16 0.69 7.23
C LEU A 72 -3.34 1.58 6.30
N ASP A 73 -3.75 2.84 6.15
CA ASP A 73 -3.07 3.84 5.31
C ASP A 73 -1.61 4.05 5.75
N THR A 74 -1.40 4.37 7.03
CA THR A 74 -0.06 4.59 7.58
C THR A 74 0.80 3.33 7.54
N TYR A 75 0.23 2.14 7.77
CA TYR A 75 0.98 0.89 7.64
C TYR A 75 1.45 0.66 6.20
N LEU A 76 0.53 0.73 5.23
CA LEU A 76 0.85 0.48 3.82
C LEU A 76 1.83 1.52 3.26
N GLN A 77 1.70 2.78 3.71
CA GLN A 77 2.60 3.86 3.30
C GLN A 77 4.03 3.69 3.84
N PHE A 78 4.19 3.32 5.12
CA PHE A 78 5.49 3.37 5.79
C PHE A 78 6.15 2.01 6.00
N LYS A 79 5.49 0.89 5.72
CA LYS A 79 6.13 -0.42 5.82
C LYS A 79 7.29 -0.48 4.81
N THR A 80 8.49 -0.79 5.32
CA THR A 80 9.68 -0.99 4.48
C THR A 80 9.40 -1.99 3.37
N ARG A 81 9.67 -1.59 2.13
CA ARG A 81 9.37 -2.38 0.93
C ARG A 81 10.44 -3.45 0.74
N PRO A 82 10.09 -4.63 0.19
CA PRO A 82 11.06 -5.74 0.05
C PRO A 82 12.31 -5.42 -0.78
N PHE A 83 12.27 -4.41 -1.65
CA PHE A 83 13.43 -4.00 -2.46
C PHE A 83 14.35 -3.00 -1.75
N GLU A 84 13.88 -2.29 -0.71
CA GLU A 84 14.68 -1.33 0.05
C GLU A 84 15.72 -2.03 0.94
N THR A 85 15.42 -3.26 1.38
CA THR A 85 16.31 -4.07 2.22
C THR A 85 17.38 -4.81 1.42
N ARG A 86 17.12 -5.13 0.14
CA ARG A 86 18.01 -5.92 -0.72
C ARG A 86 19.34 -5.24 -1.06
N GLY A 87 19.46 -3.92 -0.90
CA GLY A 87 20.69 -3.16 -1.19
C GLY A 87 21.62 -2.91 0.00
N ARG A 88 21.17 -3.11 1.25
CA ARG A 88 21.92 -2.66 2.45
C ARG A 88 22.79 -3.72 3.12
N GLY A 89 22.84 -4.95 2.61
CA GLY A 89 23.60 -6.05 3.24
C GLY A 89 23.11 -6.42 4.64
N ALA A 90 22.00 -5.84 5.09
CA ALA A 90 21.32 -6.18 6.32
C ALA A 90 20.20 -7.16 5.97
N GLU A 91 20.29 -8.37 6.51
CA GLU A 91 19.13 -9.26 6.59
C GLU A 91 17.96 -8.45 7.18
N PRO A 92 16.77 -8.49 6.57
CA PRO A 92 15.61 -7.82 7.15
C PRO A 92 15.31 -8.50 8.49
N SER A 93 15.83 -7.98 9.59
CA SER A 93 15.41 -8.35 10.93
C SER A 93 14.03 -7.73 11.18
N THR A 94 13.03 -8.17 10.40
CA THR A 94 11.63 -7.84 10.68
C THR A 94 11.27 -8.60 11.95
N SER A 95 10.74 -7.88 12.94
CA SER A 95 10.38 -8.51 14.21
C SER A 95 9.20 -9.47 13.99
N VAL A 96 9.06 -10.49 14.85
CA VAL A 96 7.90 -11.41 14.82
C VAL A 96 6.57 -10.65 14.90
N THR A 97 6.55 -9.54 15.65
CA THR A 97 5.38 -8.67 15.80
C THR A 97 5.04 -7.92 14.49
N GLU A 98 6.04 -7.50 13.72
CA GLU A 98 5.83 -6.86 12.42
C GLU A 98 5.32 -7.84 11.35
N ASP A 99 5.82 -9.07 11.35
CA ASP A 99 5.32 -10.14 10.48
C ASP A 99 3.85 -10.46 10.81
N GLU A 100 3.53 -10.57 12.11
CA GLU A 100 2.16 -10.76 12.54
C GLU A 100 1.27 -9.59 12.12
N LEU A 101 1.74 -8.35 12.33
CA LEU A 101 1.03 -7.15 11.91
C LEU A 101 0.76 -7.15 10.41
N GLY A 102 1.76 -7.48 9.60
CA GLY A 102 1.61 -7.59 8.15
C GLY A 102 0.56 -8.62 7.76
N ARG A 103 0.52 -9.78 8.42
CA ARG A 103 -0.53 -10.77 8.21
C ARG A 103 -1.92 -10.24 8.58
N LYS A 104 -2.06 -9.53 9.72
CA LYS A 104 -3.36 -8.98 10.15
C LYS A 104 -3.85 -7.87 9.22
N VAL A 105 -2.96 -7.01 8.73
CA VAL A 105 -3.29 -5.97 7.75
C VAL A 105 -3.81 -6.60 6.46
N PHE A 106 -3.07 -7.57 5.90
CA PHE A 106 -3.48 -8.27 4.69
C PHE A 106 -4.85 -8.94 4.82
N LEU A 107 -5.07 -9.71 5.89
CA LEU A 107 -6.35 -10.38 6.15
C LEU A 107 -7.49 -9.38 6.35
N THR A 108 -7.20 -8.19 6.89
CA THR A 108 -8.20 -7.12 7.05
C THR A 108 -8.59 -6.53 5.69
N MET A 109 -7.63 -6.26 4.81
CA MET A 109 -7.87 -5.80 3.44
C MET A 109 -8.72 -6.82 2.66
N LEU A 110 -8.35 -8.10 2.74
CA LEU A 110 -9.12 -9.19 2.12
C LEU A 110 -10.56 -9.25 2.65
N ARG A 111 -10.75 -9.11 3.96
CA ARG A 111 -12.07 -9.15 4.57
C ARG A 111 -12.96 -7.96 4.20
N LEU A 112 -12.38 -6.77 3.99
CA LEU A 112 -13.12 -5.57 3.59
C LEU A 112 -13.78 -5.73 2.21
N VAL A 113 -13.08 -6.40 1.28
CA VAL A 113 -13.55 -6.56 -0.10
C VAL A 113 -14.33 -7.85 -0.33
N ASN A 114 -14.16 -8.88 0.52
CA ASN A 114 -14.85 -10.17 0.38
C ASN A 114 -16.39 -10.02 0.42
N ASP A 115 -17.10 -10.48 -0.61
CA ASP A 115 -18.56 -10.34 -0.77
C ASP A 115 -19.39 -11.03 0.34
N GLY A 116 -18.77 -11.87 1.17
CA GLY A 116 -19.43 -12.55 2.26
C GLY A 116 -20.33 -13.68 1.77
N ALA A 117 -20.20 -14.18 0.54
CA ALA A 117 -21.10 -15.19 -0.04
C ALA A 117 -21.28 -16.47 0.81
N ARG A 118 -20.33 -16.75 1.72
CA ARG A 118 -20.38 -17.88 2.65
C ARG A 118 -21.02 -17.58 4.01
N GLU A 119 -21.26 -16.31 4.34
CA GLU A 119 -21.86 -15.86 5.60
C GLU A 119 -23.12 -15.05 5.30
N ARG A 120 -24.18 -15.18 6.11
CA ARG A 120 -25.34 -14.29 6.00
C ARG A 120 -24.90 -12.89 6.42
N SER A 121 -24.40 -12.08 5.48
CA SER A 121 -24.07 -10.68 5.76
C SER A 121 -25.35 -9.88 5.92
N CYS A 122 -25.54 -9.25 7.07
CA CYS A 122 -26.70 -8.40 7.32
C CYS A 122 -26.67 -7.07 6.56
N LEU A 123 -25.52 -6.69 5.97
CA LEU A 123 -25.40 -5.50 5.14
C LEU A 123 -25.58 -5.80 3.66
N THR A 124 -26.28 -4.90 2.97
CA THR A 124 -26.33 -4.83 1.51
C THR A 124 -24.98 -4.42 0.92
N LEU A 125 -24.76 -4.71 -0.37
CA LEU A 125 -23.57 -4.26 -1.11
C LEU A 125 -23.39 -2.73 -1.01
N GLU A 126 -24.48 -1.97 -1.06
CA GLU A 126 -24.44 -0.51 -1.00
C GLU A 126 -23.99 -0.01 0.37
N GLU A 127 -24.50 -0.58 1.47
CA GLU A 127 -24.07 -0.19 2.83
C GLU A 127 -22.58 -0.47 3.06
N ARG A 128 -22.06 -1.56 2.50
CA ARG A 128 -20.64 -1.88 2.55
C ARG A 128 -19.81 -0.88 1.76
N ARG A 129 -20.24 -0.56 0.53
CA ARG A 129 -19.62 0.47 -0.32
C ARG A 129 -19.55 1.81 0.40
N GLN A 130 -20.67 2.26 0.97
CA GLN A 130 -20.73 3.51 1.72
C GLN A 130 -19.78 3.51 2.92
N ALA A 131 -19.67 2.39 3.65
CA ALA A 131 -18.72 2.27 4.77
C ALA A 131 -17.25 2.36 4.30
N VAL A 132 -16.90 1.70 3.20
CA VAL A 132 -15.55 1.73 2.62
C VAL A 132 -15.17 3.14 2.17
N LEU A 133 -16.05 3.80 1.42
CA LEU A 133 -15.83 5.17 0.94
C LEU A 133 -15.74 6.17 2.08
N LYS A 134 -16.70 6.13 3.03
CA LYS A 134 -16.77 7.06 4.17
C LYS A 134 -15.50 7.03 5.03
N HIS A 135 -14.84 5.89 5.11
CA HIS A 135 -13.70 5.67 5.99
C HIS A 135 -12.36 5.54 5.24
N ASN A 136 -12.35 5.77 3.92
CA ASN A 136 -11.18 5.62 3.06
C ASN A 136 -10.45 4.28 3.27
N LEU A 137 -11.21 3.19 3.31
CA LEU A 137 -10.67 1.86 3.64
C LEU A 137 -9.96 1.20 2.46
N ILE A 138 -10.38 1.54 1.23
CA ILE A 138 -9.81 1.06 -0.02
C ILE A 138 -9.72 2.26 -0.97
N ASP A 139 -8.53 2.50 -1.51
CA ASP A 139 -8.25 3.46 -2.56
C ASP A 139 -7.09 2.93 -3.42
N VAL A 140 -6.85 3.57 -4.57
CA VAL A 140 -5.81 3.15 -5.51
C VAL A 140 -4.42 3.12 -4.88
N PRO A 141 -3.97 4.15 -4.12
CA PRO A 141 -2.67 4.09 -3.43
C PRO A 141 -2.52 2.85 -2.54
N LYS A 142 -3.50 2.53 -1.69
CA LYS A 142 -3.44 1.32 -0.84
C LYS A 142 -3.37 0.03 -1.65
N LEU A 143 -4.08 -0.03 -2.79
CA LEU A 143 -4.01 -1.20 -3.67
C LEU A 143 -2.64 -1.35 -4.33
N ILE A 144 -2.01 -0.24 -4.74
CA ILE A 144 -0.62 -0.25 -5.25
C ILE A 144 0.33 -0.74 -4.16
N ASP A 145 0.27 -0.17 -2.96
CA ASP A 145 1.14 -0.57 -1.85
C ASP A 145 0.94 -2.04 -1.47
N LEU A 146 -0.31 -2.53 -1.49
CA LEU A 146 -0.63 -3.93 -1.26
C LEU A 146 0.09 -4.86 -2.26
N THR A 147 0.13 -4.48 -3.54
CA THR A 147 0.82 -5.27 -4.57
C THR A 147 2.34 -5.27 -4.40
N VAL A 148 2.90 -4.15 -3.94
CA VAL A 148 4.34 -4.04 -3.66
C VAL A 148 4.74 -4.88 -2.44
N ILE A 149 3.96 -4.82 -1.37
CA ILE A 149 4.30 -5.46 -0.10
C ILE A 149 4.02 -6.97 -0.14
N TYR A 150 2.90 -7.40 -0.72
CA TYR A 150 2.43 -8.79 -0.64
C TYR A 150 2.42 -9.54 -1.97
N GLY A 151 2.57 -8.84 -3.10
CA GLY A 151 2.34 -9.40 -4.44
C GLY A 151 3.34 -10.49 -4.85
N SER A 152 4.59 -10.43 -4.38
CA SER A 152 5.61 -11.45 -4.71
C SER A 152 5.29 -12.81 -4.10
N ASP A 153 4.75 -12.80 -2.88
CA ASP A 153 4.61 -14.01 -2.06
C ASP A 153 3.16 -14.54 -2.06
N ASN A 154 2.18 -13.65 -2.32
CA ASN A 154 0.75 -13.93 -2.19
C ASN A 154 -0.05 -13.48 -3.43
N ARG A 155 0.55 -13.56 -4.63
CA ARG A 155 0.00 -13.01 -5.89
C ARG A 155 -1.49 -13.29 -6.08
N ASP A 156 -1.92 -14.55 -5.96
CA ASP A 156 -3.31 -14.95 -6.23
C ASP A 156 -4.30 -14.31 -5.25
N LEU A 157 -3.94 -14.24 -3.96
CA LEU A 157 -4.78 -13.61 -2.94
C LEU A 157 -4.79 -12.08 -3.10
N VAL A 158 -3.67 -11.47 -3.49
CA VAL A 158 -3.64 -10.03 -3.79
C VAL A 158 -4.50 -9.73 -5.03
N HIS A 159 -4.43 -10.55 -6.08
CA HIS A 159 -5.32 -10.44 -7.24
C HIS A 159 -6.79 -10.53 -6.82
N GLU A 160 -7.15 -11.49 -5.97
CA GLU A 160 -8.51 -11.60 -5.41
C GLU A 160 -8.95 -10.32 -4.68
N VAL A 161 -8.03 -9.67 -3.93
CA VAL A 161 -8.34 -8.40 -3.28
C VAL A 161 -8.68 -7.33 -4.32
N LEU A 162 -7.87 -7.17 -5.38
CA LEU A 162 -8.12 -6.16 -6.42
C LEU A 162 -9.41 -6.45 -7.18
N GLU A 163 -9.64 -7.69 -7.58
CA GLU A 163 -10.84 -8.09 -8.32
C GLU A 163 -12.12 -7.80 -7.51
N ASN A 164 -12.10 -8.13 -6.21
CA ASN A 164 -13.24 -7.86 -5.34
C ASN A 164 -13.37 -6.37 -4.98
N ALA A 165 -12.26 -5.64 -4.89
CA ALA A 165 -12.28 -4.19 -4.71
C ALA A 165 -12.98 -3.50 -5.89
N VAL A 166 -12.66 -3.89 -7.13
CA VAL A 166 -13.28 -3.35 -8.35
C VAL A 166 -14.77 -3.65 -8.39
N LYS A 167 -15.19 -4.87 -8.03
CA LYS A 167 -16.61 -5.23 -7.91
C LYS A 167 -17.33 -4.40 -6.83
N LEU A 168 -16.68 -4.17 -5.69
CA LEU A 168 -17.23 -3.39 -4.60
C LEU A 168 -17.33 -1.89 -4.94
N LEU A 169 -16.30 -1.35 -5.59
CA LEU A 169 -16.12 0.05 -5.93
C LEU A 169 -15.95 0.23 -7.46
N PRO A 170 -17.04 0.33 -8.23
CA PRO A 170 -16.96 0.50 -9.68
C PRO A 170 -16.22 1.78 -10.12
N THR A 171 -16.08 2.78 -9.23
CA THR A 171 -15.33 4.01 -9.52
C THR A 171 -13.82 3.79 -9.57
N LEU A 172 -13.31 2.63 -9.14
CA LEU A 172 -11.87 2.38 -9.07
C LEU A 172 -11.20 2.49 -10.44
N GLU A 173 -11.87 2.11 -11.52
CA GLU A 173 -11.32 2.29 -12.87
C GLU A 173 -10.99 3.77 -13.15
N ASP A 174 -11.94 4.66 -12.84
CA ASP A 174 -11.74 6.10 -12.98
C ASP A 174 -10.72 6.66 -11.97
N ASP A 175 -10.66 6.09 -10.76
CA ASP A 175 -9.64 6.42 -9.78
C ASP A 175 -8.24 6.03 -10.28
N PHE A 176 -8.07 4.86 -10.90
CA PHE A 176 -6.81 4.42 -11.51
C PHE A 176 -6.38 5.37 -12.63
N ALA A 177 -7.31 5.78 -13.51
CA ALA A 177 -7.00 6.74 -14.57
C ALA A 177 -6.52 8.09 -14.01
N ARG A 178 -7.19 8.61 -12.96
CA ARG A 178 -6.74 9.81 -12.25
C ARG A 178 -5.37 9.62 -11.60
N THR A 179 -5.13 8.47 -10.96
CA THR A 179 -3.82 8.16 -10.37
C THR A 179 -2.72 8.11 -11.42
N GLY A 180 -3.00 7.55 -12.60
CA GLY A 180 -2.06 7.54 -13.73
C GLY A 180 -1.62 8.95 -14.15
N LEU A 181 -2.58 9.89 -14.27
CA LEU A 181 -2.30 11.30 -14.53
C LEU A 181 -1.47 11.96 -13.41
N MET A 182 -1.77 11.65 -12.15
CA MET A 182 -1.01 12.18 -11.01
C MET A 182 0.44 11.68 -11.01
N ILE A 183 0.66 10.39 -11.27
CA ILE A 183 2.00 9.81 -11.39
C ILE A 183 2.75 10.46 -12.56
N GLU A 184 2.11 10.60 -13.73
CA GLU A 184 2.69 11.25 -14.91
C GLU A 184 3.13 12.69 -14.59
N LYS A 185 2.25 13.47 -13.94
CA LYS A 185 2.55 14.84 -13.53
C LYS A 185 3.74 14.87 -12.57
N ASN A 186 3.73 14.04 -11.54
CA ASN A 186 4.80 14.02 -10.53
C ASN A 186 6.16 13.64 -11.15
N LEU A 187 6.18 12.70 -12.09
CA LEU A 187 7.39 12.34 -12.85
C LEU A 187 7.91 13.53 -13.68
N LYS A 188 7.01 14.27 -14.33
CA LYS A 188 7.37 15.46 -15.12
C LYS A 188 7.90 16.58 -14.24
N ASP A 189 7.25 16.85 -13.11
CA ASP A 189 7.67 17.88 -12.15
C ASP A 189 9.03 17.53 -11.53
N MET A 190 9.23 16.25 -11.18
CA MET A 190 10.53 15.75 -10.71
C MET A 190 11.62 15.93 -11.77
N ALA A 191 11.37 15.48 -13.01
CA ALA A 191 12.33 15.63 -14.12
C ALA A 191 12.71 17.10 -14.36
N ALA A 192 11.72 18.00 -14.38
CA ALA A 192 11.94 19.43 -14.59
C ALA A 192 12.80 20.05 -13.48
N ARG A 193 12.73 19.52 -12.25
CA ARG A 193 13.56 19.95 -11.12
C ARG A 193 14.98 19.39 -11.18
N VAL A 194 15.13 18.10 -11.44
CA VAL A 194 16.42 17.41 -11.26
C VAL A 194 17.32 17.50 -12.48
N THR A 195 16.77 17.58 -13.70
CA THR A 195 17.58 17.62 -14.93
C THR A 195 18.44 18.88 -15.02
N PRO A 196 17.92 20.11 -14.85
CA PRO A 196 18.77 21.30 -14.90
C PRO A 196 19.84 21.30 -13.80
N ALA A 197 19.47 20.85 -12.59
CA ALA A 197 20.41 20.77 -11.46
C ALA A 197 21.53 19.74 -11.72
N ALA A 198 21.22 18.61 -12.37
CA ALA A 198 22.22 17.62 -12.75
C ALA A 198 23.15 18.12 -13.85
N GLU A 199 22.61 18.77 -14.89
CA GLU A 199 23.38 19.34 -16.00
C GLU A 199 24.31 20.48 -15.54
N ALA A 200 23.87 21.28 -14.56
CA ALA A 200 24.69 22.30 -13.92
C ALA A 200 25.67 21.75 -12.88
N ASN A 201 25.63 20.44 -12.58
CA ASN A 201 26.37 19.79 -11.50
C ASN A 201 26.12 20.45 -10.11
N GLU A 202 24.88 20.90 -9.90
CA GLU A 202 24.39 21.54 -8.67
C GLU A 202 23.52 20.60 -7.83
N LEU A 203 23.19 19.41 -8.35
CA LEU A 203 22.41 18.40 -7.63
C LEU A 203 23.29 17.73 -6.56
N PRO A 204 22.99 17.87 -5.26
CA PRO A 204 23.79 17.24 -4.20
C PRO A 204 23.70 15.70 -4.27
N PRO A 205 24.69 14.97 -3.73
CA PRO A 205 24.68 13.50 -3.73
C PRO A 205 23.41 12.88 -3.15
N ASP A 206 22.91 13.43 -2.04
CA ASP A 206 21.66 12.98 -1.41
C ASP A 206 20.47 13.20 -2.34
N GLY A 207 20.40 14.36 -3.00
CA GLY A 207 19.34 14.67 -3.97
C GLY A 207 19.37 13.75 -5.20
N LEU A 208 20.56 13.32 -5.65
CA LEU A 208 20.70 12.32 -6.71
C LEU A 208 20.19 10.95 -6.24
N SER A 209 20.60 10.50 -5.06
CA SER A 209 20.18 9.23 -4.47
C SER A 209 18.66 9.18 -4.24
N GLU A 210 18.08 10.26 -3.70
CA GLU A 210 16.63 10.41 -3.51
C GLU A 210 15.88 10.38 -4.85
N SER A 211 16.41 11.02 -5.88
CA SER A 211 15.79 11.04 -7.22
C SER A 211 15.81 9.65 -7.86
N LEU A 212 16.93 8.93 -7.78
CA LEU A 212 17.05 7.55 -8.27
C LEU A 212 16.10 6.61 -7.52
N SER A 213 16.07 6.73 -6.18
CA SER A 213 15.18 5.94 -5.32
C SER A 213 13.71 6.21 -5.66
N TYR A 214 13.33 7.48 -5.85
CA TYR A 214 11.98 7.86 -6.28
C TYR A 214 11.59 7.24 -7.63
N PHE A 215 12.45 7.34 -8.65
CA PHE A 215 12.14 6.76 -9.96
C PHE A 215 12.07 5.23 -9.91
N HIS A 216 12.94 4.60 -9.13
CA HIS A 216 12.91 3.17 -8.89
C HIS A 216 11.61 2.75 -8.18
N ASP A 217 11.24 3.43 -7.12
CA ASP A 217 10.02 3.16 -6.34
C ASP A 217 8.76 3.24 -7.19
N VAL A 218 8.62 4.31 -7.99
CA VAL A 218 7.49 4.45 -8.93
C VAL A 218 7.48 3.30 -9.93
N ALA A 219 8.63 2.94 -10.49
CA ALA A 219 8.72 1.87 -11.48
C ALA A 219 8.35 0.50 -10.89
N ILE A 220 8.90 0.15 -9.72
CA ILE A 220 8.60 -1.11 -9.05
C ILE A 220 7.14 -1.16 -8.59
N SER A 221 6.58 -0.05 -8.11
CA SER A 221 5.15 0.04 -7.78
C SER A 221 4.26 -0.30 -8.98
N LEU A 222 4.55 0.27 -10.15
CA LEU A 222 3.81 0.01 -11.38
C LEU A 222 3.99 -1.43 -11.87
N VAL A 223 5.22 -1.96 -11.84
CA VAL A 223 5.51 -3.35 -12.21
C VAL A 223 4.76 -4.32 -11.29
N SER A 224 4.78 -4.07 -9.98
CA SER A 224 4.14 -4.94 -8.98
C SER A 224 2.63 -4.99 -9.20
N LEU A 225 2.01 -3.82 -9.39
CA LEU A 225 0.59 -3.72 -9.68
C LEU A 225 0.22 -4.48 -10.97
N VAL A 226 0.87 -4.19 -12.09
CA VAL A 226 0.51 -4.79 -13.39
C VAL A 226 0.86 -6.27 -13.45
N THR A 227 1.87 -6.72 -12.70
CA THR A 227 2.17 -8.15 -12.56
C THR A 227 1.04 -8.87 -11.84
N VAL A 228 0.49 -8.27 -10.77
CA VAL A 228 -0.61 -8.87 -10.02
C VAL A 228 -1.93 -8.74 -10.74
N TYR A 229 -2.24 -7.57 -11.33
CA TYR A 229 -3.53 -7.22 -11.91
C TYR A 229 -3.34 -6.45 -13.24
N PRO A 230 -3.16 -7.16 -14.36
CA PRO A 230 -2.77 -6.58 -15.65
C PRO A 230 -3.71 -5.50 -16.21
N GLU A 231 -5.02 -5.60 -15.93
CA GLU A 231 -6.07 -4.69 -16.39
C GLU A 231 -5.82 -3.24 -15.94
N ALA A 232 -5.19 -3.06 -14.76
CA ALA A 232 -4.85 -1.73 -14.26
C ALA A 232 -3.89 -0.96 -15.18
N ALA A 233 -3.11 -1.65 -16.04
CA ALA A 233 -2.22 -1.00 -16.98
C ALA A 233 -2.95 -0.17 -18.03
N GLU A 234 -4.12 -0.64 -18.48
CA GLU A 234 -4.97 0.14 -19.41
C GLU A 234 -5.54 1.36 -18.68
N TRP A 235 -6.10 1.14 -17.48
CA TRP A 235 -6.75 2.19 -16.70
C TRP A 235 -5.78 3.32 -16.35
N LEU A 236 -4.57 2.99 -15.88
CA LEU A 236 -3.52 3.97 -15.57
C LEU A 236 -3.09 4.82 -16.77
N ARG A 237 -3.28 4.33 -18.00
CA ARG A 237 -2.90 5.04 -19.24
C ARG A 237 -4.07 5.71 -19.94
N ARG A 238 -5.29 5.50 -19.45
CA ARG A 238 -6.51 5.88 -20.17
C ARG A 238 -6.57 7.36 -20.53
N ASP A 239 -6.19 8.23 -19.59
CA ASP A 239 -6.37 9.67 -19.72
C ASP A 239 -5.05 10.44 -20.00
N GLY A 240 -3.90 9.75 -20.03
CA GLY A 240 -2.56 10.36 -20.05
C GLY A 240 -1.49 9.59 -20.81
N ASN A 241 -0.25 10.10 -20.81
CA ASN A 241 0.91 9.46 -21.43
C ASN A 241 1.96 9.07 -20.38
N LEU A 242 1.54 8.25 -19.41
CA LEU A 242 2.40 7.74 -18.34
C LEU A 242 3.64 7.02 -18.89
N THR A 243 3.48 6.20 -19.94
CA THR A 243 4.60 5.50 -20.58
C THR A 243 5.62 6.46 -21.18
N GLY A 244 5.16 7.54 -21.82
CA GLY A 244 6.06 8.56 -22.38
C GLY A 244 6.81 9.33 -21.30
N ALA A 245 6.18 9.58 -20.15
CA ALA A 245 6.88 10.16 -19.00
C ALA A 245 7.99 9.25 -18.49
N LEU A 246 7.71 7.95 -18.30
CA LEU A 246 8.71 6.95 -17.89
C LEU A 246 9.86 6.83 -18.91
N GLU A 247 9.55 6.85 -20.21
CA GLU A 247 10.56 6.84 -21.28
C GLU A 247 11.46 8.07 -21.24
N LYS A 248 10.89 9.25 -20.99
CA LYS A 248 11.65 10.49 -20.83
C LYS A 248 12.62 10.41 -19.65
N ILE A 249 12.19 9.85 -18.51
CA ILE A 249 13.09 9.61 -17.37
C ILE A 249 14.22 8.67 -17.79
N ARG A 250 13.87 7.49 -18.34
CA ARG A 250 14.82 6.43 -18.68
C ARG A 250 15.88 6.87 -19.69
N SER A 251 15.51 7.70 -20.67
CA SER A 251 16.38 8.08 -21.79
C SER A 251 17.08 9.43 -21.61
N MET A 252 16.39 10.44 -21.07
CA MET A 252 16.96 11.80 -20.97
C MET A 252 17.48 12.08 -19.56
N VAL A 253 16.65 11.84 -18.54
CA VAL A 253 17.00 12.22 -17.16
C VAL A 253 18.17 11.37 -16.65
N LEU A 254 18.13 10.05 -16.83
CA LEU A 254 19.25 9.20 -16.40
C LEU A 254 20.56 9.51 -17.15
N SER A 255 20.49 9.99 -18.40
CA SER A 255 21.69 10.43 -19.11
C SER A 255 22.28 11.73 -18.56
N SER A 256 21.46 12.64 -18.04
CA SER A 256 21.96 13.83 -17.31
C SER A 256 22.69 13.47 -16.01
N PHE A 257 22.34 12.34 -15.38
CA PHE A 257 23.02 11.85 -14.19
C PHE A 257 24.35 11.15 -14.52
N GLN A 258 24.46 10.51 -15.68
CA GLN A 258 25.70 9.83 -16.11
C GLN A 258 26.91 10.77 -16.23
N SER A 259 26.68 12.05 -16.50
CA SER A 259 27.75 13.06 -16.55
C SER A 259 28.23 13.52 -15.16
N MET A 260 27.53 13.15 -14.08
CA MET A 260 27.90 13.54 -12.72
C MET A 260 28.95 12.59 -12.14
N ALA A 261 30.01 13.15 -11.54
CA ALA A 261 31.10 12.37 -10.95
C ALA A 261 30.68 11.53 -9.72
N THR A 262 29.56 11.88 -9.08
CA THR A 262 29.03 11.22 -7.89
C THR A 262 28.09 10.05 -8.21
N CYS A 263 27.80 9.82 -9.50
CA CYS A 263 26.82 8.83 -9.91
C CYS A 263 27.44 7.44 -10.09
N ASP A 264 26.89 6.47 -9.37
CA ASP A 264 27.23 5.05 -9.49
C ASP A 264 26.51 4.41 -10.69
N SER A 265 27.26 3.66 -11.52
CA SER A 265 26.72 3.03 -12.74
C SER A 265 25.69 1.95 -12.42
N ASP A 266 25.90 1.20 -11.34
CA ASP A 266 25.04 0.06 -10.98
C ASP A 266 23.65 0.55 -10.53
N SER A 267 23.62 1.64 -9.77
CA SER A 267 22.39 2.33 -9.38
C SER A 267 21.62 2.84 -10.60
N LEU A 268 22.30 3.47 -11.56
CA LEU A 268 21.67 3.94 -12.81
C LEU A 268 21.09 2.80 -13.63
N ASP A 269 21.82 1.70 -13.78
CA ASP A 269 21.38 0.54 -14.55
C ASP A 269 20.20 -0.16 -13.88
N THR A 270 20.18 -0.21 -12.55
CA THR A 270 19.05 -0.72 -11.76
C THR A 270 17.78 0.10 -12.01
N VAL A 271 17.87 1.44 -11.93
CA VAL A 271 16.73 2.32 -12.20
C VAL A 271 16.30 2.23 -13.67
N ARG A 272 17.25 2.20 -14.60
CA ARG A 272 16.98 2.04 -16.04
C ARG A 272 16.27 0.74 -16.35
N GLY A 273 16.69 -0.36 -15.75
CA GLY A 273 16.05 -1.68 -15.87
C GLY A 273 14.63 -1.67 -15.33
N SER A 274 14.43 -1.07 -14.15
CA SER A 274 13.12 -0.96 -13.50
C SER A 274 12.13 -0.14 -14.33
N LEU A 275 12.55 1.02 -14.83
CA LEU A 275 11.75 1.85 -15.75
C LEU A 275 11.45 1.09 -17.05
N GLY A 276 12.43 0.36 -17.60
CA GLY A 276 12.25 -0.48 -18.77
C GLY A 276 11.19 -1.55 -18.58
N ALA A 277 11.21 -2.25 -17.44
CA ALA A 277 10.19 -3.22 -17.07
C ALA A 277 8.81 -2.55 -16.94
N ALA A 278 8.70 -1.44 -16.21
CA ALA A 278 7.43 -0.72 -16.05
C ALA A 278 6.81 -0.33 -17.39
N ILE A 279 7.61 0.23 -18.31
CA ILE A 279 7.16 0.58 -19.68
C ILE A 279 6.66 -0.66 -20.43
N SER A 280 7.40 -1.77 -20.35
CA SER A 280 7.02 -3.01 -21.04
C SER A 280 5.70 -3.56 -20.50
N PHE A 281 5.55 -3.66 -19.18
CA PHE A 281 4.34 -4.19 -18.55
C PHE A 281 3.12 -3.33 -18.85
N LEU A 282 3.27 -2.00 -18.80
CA LEU A 282 2.19 -1.08 -19.13
C LEU A 282 1.72 -1.20 -20.59
N ARG A 283 2.62 -1.50 -21.53
CA ARG A 283 2.31 -1.68 -22.95
C ARG A 283 1.76 -3.06 -23.29
N SER A 284 2.25 -4.12 -22.64
CA SER A 284 1.85 -5.50 -22.95
C SER A 284 0.37 -5.78 -22.66
N ALA A 285 -0.31 -4.94 -21.87
CA ALA A 285 -1.76 -5.03 -21.65
C ALA A 285 -2.60 -4.63 -22.88
N GLU A 286 -2.00 -4.16 -23.98
CA GLU A 286 -2.71 -3.86 -25.23
C GLU A 286 -3.10 -5.10 -26.06
N GLY A 287 -2.74 -6.32 -25.63
CA GLY A 287 -2.83 -7.54 -26.46
C GLY A 287 -3.83 -8.62 -26.05
N GLY A 288 -4.71 -8.38 -25.07
CA GLY A 288 -5.63 -9.40 -24.54
C GLY A 288 -7.10 -9.01 -24.66
N GLY A 289 -7.61 -8.95 -25.89
CA GLY A 289 -9.06 -8.83 -26.20
C GLY A 289 -9.55 -10.03 -26.99
#